data_AF-A0A520J2T9-F1
#
_entry.id   AF-A0A520J2T9-F1
#
_cell.length_a   1.000
_cell.length_b   1.000
_cell.length_c   1.000
_cell.angle_alpha   90.00
_cell.angle_beta   90.00
_cell.angle_gamma   90.00
#
_symmetry.space_group_name_H-M   'P 1'
#
loop_
_entity.id
_entity.type
_entity.pdbx_description
1 polymer ?
#
loop_
_entity_poly.entity_id
_entity_poly.type
_entity_poly.pdbx_seq_one_letter_code
_entity_poly.pdbx_strand_id
1 'polypeptide(L)' 'MPEPIETGTTFFANAELKARSAADLSGYPALADDSGLCVDALNGDPGVYTADWAETPN' A
#
# COMPACT_ATOMS: atom_id res chain seq x y z
N MET A 1 -12.27 -9.87 6.07
CA MET A 1 -12.50 -9.38 4.70
C MET A 1 -11.28 -9.71 3.86
N PRO A 2 -11.42 -9.92 2.55
CA PRO A 2 -10.25 -9.98 1.67
C PRO A 2 -9.53 -8.63 1.70
N GLU A 3 -8.20 -8.68 1.64
CA GLU A 3 -7.37 -7.50 1.51
C GLU A 3 -7.57 -6.89 0.11
N PRO A 4 -7.80 -5.57 -0.02
CA PRO A 4 -7.99 -4.98 -1.33
C PRO A 4 -6.67 -4.97 -2.10
N ILE A 5 -6.75 -5.12 -3.43
CA ILE A 5 -5.57 -4.98 -4.28
C ILE A 5 -5.04 -3.55 -4.17
N GLU A 6 -3.77 -3.43 -3.81
CA GLU A 6 -3.07 -2.15 -3.75
C GLU A 6 -2.73 -1.68 -5.17
N THR A 7 -3.31 -0.55 -5.57
CA THR A 7 -3.10 0.05 -6.90
C THR A 7 -2.48 1.44 -6.82
N GLY A 8 -2.20 1.93 -5.60
CA GLY A 8 -1.59 3.22 -5.37
C GLY A 8 -0.09 3.19 -5.66
N THR A 9 0.43 4.32 -6.13
CA THR A 9 1.88 4.53 -6.34
C THR A 9 2.53 5.27 -5.17
N THR A 10 1.81 5.43 -4.05
CA THR A 10 2.30 6.09 -2.83
C THR A 10 1.73 5.38 -1.60
N PHE A 11 2.47 5.38 -0.49
CA PHE A 11 2.00 4.81 0.78
C PHE A 11 0.66 5.39 1.23
N PHE A 12 0.48 6.71 1.06
CA PHE A 12 -0.77 7.37 1.40
C PHE A 12 -1.96 6.82 0.61
N ALA A 13 -1.80 6.63 -0.70
CA ALA A 13 -2.89 6.14 -1.56
C ALA A 13 -3.30 4.71 -1.19
N ASN A 14 -2.35 3.84 -0.86
CA ASN A 14 -2.62 2.48 -0.41
C ASN A 14 -3.28 2.45 0.98
N ALA A 15 -2.78 3.25 1.93
CA ALA A 15 -3.37 3.37 3.26
C ALA A 15 -4.83 3.91 3.18
N GLU A 16 -5.08 4.91 2.34
CA GLU A 16 -6.42 5.44 2.11
C GLU A 16 -7.35 4.37 1.51
N LEU A 17 -6.89 3.64 0.49
CA LEU A 17 -7.64 2.57 -0.17
C LEU A 17 -8.01 1.44 0.82
N LYS A 18 -7.05 1.02 1.65
CA LYS A 18 -7.26 0.03 2.71
C LYS A 18 -8.28 0.51 3.74
N ALA A 19 -8.14 1.74 4.24
CA ALA A 19 -9.06 2.32 5.21
C ALA A 19 -10.48 2.47 4.65
N ARG A 20 -10.63 2.97 3.42
CA ARG A 20 -11.95 3.13 2.76
C ARG A 20 -12.63 1.79 2.53
N SER A 21 -11.92 0.80 2.00
CA SER A 21 -12.46 -0.55 1.78
C SER A 21 -12.97 -1.17 3.09
N ALA A 22 -12.19 -1.06 4.16
CA ALA A 22 -12.57 -1.53 5.49
C ALA A 22 -13.79 -0.79 6.06
N ALA A 23 -13.86 0.53 5.91
CA ALA A 23 -14.99 1.34 6.37
C ALA A 23 -16.28 1.00 5.62
N ASP A 24 -16.21 0.89 4.28
CA ASP A 24 -17.37 0.63 3.42
C ASP A 24 -18.01 -0.74 3.71
N LEU A 25 -17.17 -1.76 3.94
CA LEU A 25 -17.64 -3.12 4.20
C LEU A 25 -18.07 -3.35 5.66
N SER A 26 -17.47 -2.64 6.62
CA SER A 26 -17.81 -2.79 8.04
C SER A 26 -18.93 -1.87 8.50
N GLY A 27 -19.13 -0.72 7.85
CA GLY A 27 -20.02 0.35 8.30
C GLY A 27 -19.49 1.15 9.49
N TYR A 28 -18.23 0.95 9.89
CA TYR A 28 -17.59 1.63 11.01
C TYR A 28 -16.38 2.44 10.55
N PRO A 29 -15.91 3.42 11.36
CA PRO A 29 -14.62 4.05 11.11
C PRO A 29 -13.50 3.01 11.05
N ALA A 30 -12.61 3.15 10.07
CA ALA A 30 -11.46 2.28 9.88
C ALA A 30 -10.17 3.09 9.83
N LEU A 31 -9.10 2.48 10.35
CA LEU A 31 -7.74 2.98 10.28
C LEU A 31 -6.89 1.95 9.53
N ALA A 32 -6.02 2.43 8.66
CA ALA A 32 -5.06 1.59 7.96
C ALA A 32 -3.71 2.31 7.84
N ASP A 33 -2.67 1.53 7.58
CA ASP A 33 -1.33 2.00 7.26
C ASP A 33 -0.88 1.47 5.90
N ASP A 34 0.23 2.01 5.41
CA ASP A 34 1.03 1.41 4.37
C ASP A 34 2.50 1.75 4.62
N SER A 35 3.39 0.78 4.39
CA SER A 35 4.80 0.91 4.74
C SER A 35 5.71 0.21 3.73
N GLY A 36 6.97 0.65 3.68
CA GLY A 36 7.97 0.08 2.78
C GLY A 36 9.36 0.65 3.03
N LEU A 37 10.31 0.19 2.21
CA LEU A 37 11.69 0.66 2.19
C LEU A 37 11.87 1.67 1.04
N CYS A 38 12.47 2.81 1.35
CA CYS A 38 12.89 3.78 0.34
C CYS A 38 14.41 3.93 0.39
N VAL A 39 15.06 3.75 -0.76
CA VAL A 39 16.52 3.89 -0.89
C VAL A 39 16.84 5.06 -1.81
N ASP A 40 17.50 6.09 -1.27
CA ASP A 40 17.84 7.30 -2.03
C ASP A 40 18.68 7.00 -3.29
N ALA A 41 19.63 6.06 -3.18
CA ALA A 41 20.47 5.64 -4.31
C ALA A 41 19.69 4.92 -5.43
N LEU A 42 18.46 4.49 -5.15
CA LEU A 42 17.54 3.87 -6.09
C LEU A 42 16.35 4.80 -6.41
N ASN A 43 16.52 6.11 -6.24
CA ASN A 43 15.45 7.10 -6.45
C ASN A 43 14.17 6.84 -5.63
N GLY A 44 14.29 6.23 -4.45
CA GLY A 44 13.18 5.95 -3.56
C GLY A 44 12.59 4.54 -3.68
N ASP A 45 13.06 3.73 -4.64
CA ASP A 45 12.67 2.32 -4.75
C ASP A 45 13.19 1.49 -3.54
N PRO A 46 12.54 0.37 -3.18
CA PRO A 46 11.33 -0.22 -3.81
C PRO A 46 10.00 0.50 -3.51
N GLY A 47 9.93 1.36 -2.50
CA GLY A 47 8.72 2.10 -2.16
C GLY A 47 7.53 1.19 -1.83
N VAL A 48 6.37 1.43 -2.45
CA VAL A 48 5.16 0.62 -2.24
C VAL A 48 5.31 -0.84 -2.71
N TYR A 49 6.31 -1.13 -3.55
CA TYR A 49 6.58 -2.47 -4.07
C TYR A 49 7.50 -3.28 -3.16
N THR A 50 7.72 -2.82 -1.92
CA THR A 50 8.66 -3.46 -0.97
C THR A 50 8.37 -4.94 -0.76
N ALA A 51 7.10 -5.32 -0.64
CA ALA A 51 6.70 -6.70 -0.35
C ALA A 51 7.10 -7.66 -1.49
N ASP A 52 6.97 -7.20 -2.74
CA ASP A 52 7.10 -8.04 -3.93
C ASP A 52 8.27 -7.60 -4.83
N TRP A 53 9.22 -6.83 -4.29
CA TRP A 53 10.28 -6.20 -5.09
C TRP A 53 11.09 -7.22 -5.90
N ALA A 54 11.39 -8.38 -5.31
CA ALA A 54 12.14 -9.45 -5.98
C ALA A 54 11.33 -10.20 -7.05
N GLU A 55 10.00 -10.01 -7.07
CA GLU A 55 9.07 -10.61 -8.03
C GLU A 55 8.57 -9.57 -9.05
N THR A 56 8.87 -8.29 -8.84
CA THR A 56 8.49 -7.19 -9.72
C THR A 56 9.30 -7.29 -11.03
N PRO A 57 8.65 -7.37 -12.20
CA PRO A 57 9.35 -7.43 -13.48
C PRO A 57 10.23 -6.19 -13.70
N ASN A 58 11.39 -6.38 -14.35
CA ASN A 58 12.27 -5.29 -14.78
C ASN A 58 11.62 -4.41 -15.87
#